data_AF-Q0PQJ8-F1
#
_entry.id   AF-Q0PQJ8-F1
#
_cell.length_a   1.000
_cell.length_b   1.000
_cell.length_c   1.000
_cell.angle_alpha   90.00
_cell.angle_beta   90.00
_cell.angle_gamma   90.00
#
_symmetry.space_group_name_H-M   'P 1'
#
loop_
_entity.id
_entity.type
_entity.pdbx_description
1 polymer ?
#
loop_
_entity_poly.entity_id
_entity_poly.type
_entity_poly.pdbx_seq_one_letter_code
_entity_poly.pdbx_strand_id
1 'polypeptide(L)'
;HPQVRTHQPLLLQWRGLFNTGAALARLGRYYAQTIVDSGIEFDLLYGPAYKGIPLAAVTAASLYEQHQIDIPYAFNRKEAKDHGEGGIVVGHALEGRILIIDDVISAGTSVRESVEIIRDLGATPAGVVIALDRQERGQW
;
A
#
# COMPACT_ATOMS: atom_id res chain seq x y z
N HIS A 1 4.80 -43.26 19.74
CA HIS A 1 4.17 -42.28 18.83
C HIS A 1 3.35 -41.26 19.61
N PRO A 2 3.77 -39.99 19.61
CA PRO A 2 2.83 -38.88 19.72
C PRO A 2 2.95 -37.96 18.48
N GLN A 3 1.80 -37.62 17.92
CA GLN A 3 1.63 -36.71 16.78
C GLN A 3 1.99 -35.29 17.21
N VAL A 4 3.02 -34.71 16.57
CA VAL A 4 3.41 -33.30 16.74
C VAL A 4 2.32 -32.42 16.13
N ARG A 5 1.62 -31.64 16.96
CA ARG A 5 0.78 -30.53 16.51
C ARG A 5 1.70 -29.47 15.90
N THR A 6 1.78 -29.44 14.57
CA THR A 6 2.33 -28.30 13.83
C THR A 6 1.48 -27.08 14.16
N HIS A 7 2.06 -26.16 14.92
CA HIS A 7 1.48 -24.83 15.12
C HIS A 7 1.52 -24.12 13.77
N GLN A 8 0.37 -24.03 13.10
CA GLN A 8 0.21 -23.12 11.98
C GLN A 8 0.36 -21.70 12.54
N PRO A 9 1.40 -20.94 12.15
CA PRO A 9 1.53 -19.55 12.57
C PRO A 9 0.28 -18.82 12.08
N LEU A 10 -0.31 -18.02 12.97
CA LEU A 10 -1.52 -17.23 12.72
C LEU A 10 -1.41 -16.51 11.37
N LEU A 11 -1.98 -17.11 10.33
CA LEU A 11 -2.22 -16.46 9.07
C LEU A 11 -3.39 -15.51 9.36
N LEU A 12 -3.08 -14.28 9.78
CA LEU A 12 -4.07 -13.20 9.83
C LEU A 12 -4.58 -13.03 8.40
N GLN A 13 -5.66 -13.73 8.06
CA GLN A 13 -6.35 -13.56 6.79
C GLN A 13 -7.06 -12.21 6.83
N TRP A 14 -6.33 -11.17 6.42
CA TRP A 14 -6.85 -9.84 6.08
C TRP A 14 -8.12 -9.89 5.22
N ARG A 15 -8.32 -10.98 4.45
CA ARG A 15 -9.47 -11.23 3.57
C ARG A 15 -10.83 -11.27 4.28
N GLY A 16 -10.89 -11.50 5.60
CA GLY A 16 -12.16 -11.64 6.32
C GLY A 16 -12.56 -10.47 7.21
N LEU A 17 -11.61 -9.60 7.61
CA LEU A 17 -11.83 -8.62 8.69
C LEU A 17 -12.18 -7.21 8.18
N PHE A 18 -11.83 -6.88 6.93
CA PHE A 18 -11.97 -5.52 6.37
C PHE A 18 -12.73 -5.51 5.03
N ASN A 19 -13.94 -6.06 5.03
CA ASN A 19 -14.78 -6.20 3.84
C ASN A 19 -16.08 -5.38 3.91
N THR A 20 -16.20 -4.47 4.87
CA THR A 20 -17.35 -3.55 5.01
C THR A 20 -16.89 -2.10 4.87
N GLY A 21 -17.77 -1.22 4.41
CA GLY A 21 -17.48 0.21 4.29
C GLY A 21 -17.00 0.83 5.61
N ALA A 22 -17.61 0.46 6.74
CA ALA A 22 -17.19 0.93 8.06
C ALA A 22 -15.77 0.48 8.45
N ALA A 23 -15.38 -0.74 8.08
CA ALA A 23 -14.04 -1.25 8.34
C ALA A 23 -12.99 -0.56 7.46
N LEU A 24 -13.28 -0.38 6.16
CA LEU A 24 -12.43 0.36 5.23
C LEU A 24 -12.25 1.83 5.64
N ALA A 25 -13.33 2.50 6.04
CA ALA A 25 -13.27 3.88 6.53
C ALA A 25 -12.38 3.99 7.78
N ARG A 26 -12.49 3.04 8.73
CA ARG A 26 -11.58 3.01 9.89
C ARG A 26 -10.12 2.80 9.49
N LEU A 27 -9.85 1.89 8.56
CA LEU A 27 -8.49 1.67 8.06
C LEU A 27 -7.90 2.94 7.43
N GLY A 28 -8.63 3.60 6.53
CA GLY A 28 -8.17 4.83 5.89
C GLY A 28 -7.81 5.90 6.92
N ARG A 29 -8.63 6.06 7.97
CA ARG A 29 -8.33 6.99 9.07
C ARG A 29 -7.06 6.63 9.85
N TYR A 30 -6.85 5.35 10.15
CA TYR A 30 -5.64 4.91 10.85
C TYR A 30 -4.37 5.13 10.03
N TYR A 31 -4.41 4.81 8.72
CA TYR A 31 -3.29 5.11 7.83
C TYR A 31 -3.04 6.61 7.71
N ALA A 32 -4.08 7.42 7.49
CA ALA A 32 -3.95 8.87 7.39
C ALA A 32 -3.31 9.48 8.64
N GLN A 33 -3.80 9.10 9.83
CA GLN A 33 -3.22 9.55 11.10
C GLN A 33 -1.76 9.13 11.24
N THR A 34 -1.43 7.87 10.91
CA THR A 34 -0.05 7.36 10.97
C THR A 34 0.89 8.13 10.05
N ILE A 35 0.45 8.45 8.84
CA ILE A 35 1.20 9.23 7.86
C ILE A 35 1.47 10.63 8.41
N VAL A 36 0.45 11.30 8.94
CA VAL A 36 0.58 12.64 9.53
C VAL A 36 1.54 12.63 10.72
N ASP A 37 1.39 11.68 11.64
CA ASP A 37 2.23 11.55 12.84
C ASP A 37 3.69 11.26 12.50
N SER A 38 3.94 10.55 11.39
CA SER A 38 5.30 10.23 10.94
C SER A 38 6.07 11.46 10.44
N GLY A 39 5.37 12.51 10.01
CA GLY A 39 5.98 13.67 9.34
C GLY A 39 6.67 13.34 8.03
N ILE A 40 6.42 12.17 7.42
CA ILE A 40 7.01 11.81 6.14
C ILE A 40 6.51 12.74 5.05
N GLU A 41 7.43 13.26 4.24
CA GLU A 41 7.06 14.10 3.12
C GLU A 41 6.94 13.26 1.84
N PHE A 42 5.82 13.39 1.15
CA PHE A 42 5.49 12.68 -0.08
C PHE A 42 4.52 13.52 -0.92
N ASP A 43 4.47 13.23 -2.20
CA ASP A 43 3.68 13.97 -3.19
C ASP A 43 2.56 13.11 -3.79
N LEU A 44 2.63 11.77 -3.64
CA LEU A 44 1.64 10.82 -4.15
C LEU A 44 1.57 9.54 -3.31
N LEU A 45 0.36 9.00 -3.11
CA LEU A 45 0.14 7.67 -2.52
C LEU A 45 0.06 6.58 -3.59
N TYR A 46 0.88 5.54 -3.45
CA TYR A 46 0.92 4.41 -4.37
C TYR A 46 0.50 3.10 -3.70
N GLY A 47 -0.58 2.49 -4.18
CA GLY A 47 -1.10 1.22 -3.68
C GLY A 47 -0.83 0.07 -4.65
N PRO A 48 0.05 -0.90 -4.34
CA PRO A 48 0.33 -2.00 -5.25
C PRO A 48 -0.90 -2.90 -5.47
N ALA A 49 -1.11 -3.36 -6.71
CA ALA A 49 -2.22 -4.26 -6.99
C ALA A 49 -2.08 -5.62 -6.27
N TYR A 50 -3.13 -6.17 -5.66
CA TYR A 50 -4.53 -5.69 -5.64
C TYR A 50 -4.96 -5.03 -4.33
N LYS A 51 -4.29 -5.38 -3.23
CA LYS A 51 -4.72 -4.98 -1.89
C LYS A 51 -4.38 -3.53 -1.55
N GLY A 52 -3.30 -3.01 -2.11
CA GLY A 52 -2.92 -1.61 -1.95
C GLY A 52 -3.91 -0.65 -2.61
N ILE A 53 -4.66 -1.10 -3.62
CA ILE A 53 -5.63 -0.27 -4.37
C ILE A 53 -6.70 0.35 -3.44
N PRO A 54 -7.52 -0.45 -2.72
CA PRO A 54 -8.50 0.12 -1.81
C PRO A 54 -7.83 0.90 -0.67
N LEU A 55 -6.65 0.48 -0.20
CA LEU A 55 -5.93 1.17 0.88
C LEU A 55 -5.48 2.57 0.47
N ALA A 56 -4.87 2.73 -0.70
CA ALA A 56 -4.45 4.03 -1.23
C ALA A 56 -5.65 4.97 -1.40
N ALA A 57 -6.74 4.46 -1.99
CA ALA A 57 -7.94 5.26 -2.22
C ALA A 57 -8.57 5.76 -0.92
N VAL A 58 -8.79 4.88 0.07
CA VAL A 58 -9.42 5.29 1.34
C VAL A 58 -8.49 6.12 2.21
N THR A 59 -7.17 5.93 2.10
CA THR A 59 -6.20 6.73 2.83
C THR A 59 -6.09 8.14 2.26
N ALA A 60 -6.05 8.28 0.93
CA ALA A 60 -6.08 9.59 0.28
C ALA A 60 -7.36 10.37 0.64
N ALA A 61 -8.52 9.72 0.59
CA ALA A 61 -9.78 10.32 1.02
C ALA A 61 -9.74 10.76 2.49
N SER A 62 -9.24 9.91 3.40
CA SER A 62 -9.12 10.25 4.82
C SER A 62 -8.12 11.37 5.10
N LEU A 63 -7.01 11.45 4.36
CA LEU A 63 -6.04 12.55 4.48
C LEU A 63 -6.71 13.90 4.18
N TYR A 64 -7.54 13.96 3.13
CA TYR A 64 -8.28 15.17 2.82
C TYR A 64 -9.35 15.47 3.89
N GLU A 65 -10.22 14.50 4.18
CA GLU A 65 -11.35 14.70 5.10
C GLU A 65 -10.92 15.07 6.53
N GLN A 66 -9.83 14.49 7.04
CA GLN A 66 -9.43 14.66 8.44
C GLN A 66 -8.30 15.68 8.65
N HIS A 67 -7.44 15.86 7.64
CA HIS A 67 -6.21 16.64 7.79
C HIS A 67 -6.08 17.75 6.74
N GLN A 68 -7.03 17.89 5.81
CA GLN A 68 -6.99 18.87 4.71
C GLN A 68 -5.72 18.73 3.84
N ILE A 69 -5.23 17.49 3.71
CA ILE A 69 -4.09 17.14 2.86
C ILE A 69 -4.65 16.48 1.60
N ASP A 70 -4.68 17.23 0.50
CA ASP A 70 -5.12 16.73 -0.81
C ASP A 70 -3.93 16.19 -1.60
N ILE A 71 -3.79 14.86 -1.63
CA ILE A 71 -2.69 14.17 -2.30
C ILE A 71 -3.25 13.21 -3.35
N PRO A 72 -2.71 13.20 -4.58
CA PRO A 72 -3.10 12.23 -5.59
C PRO A 72 -2.76 10.80 -5.17
N TYR A 73 -3.48 9.83 -5.76
CA TYR A 73 -3.16 8.42 -5.59
C TYR A 73 -3.03 7.70 -6.94
N ALA A 74 -2.26 6.62 -6.93
CA ALA A 74 -2.07 5.74 -8.08
C ALA A 74 -1.88 4.27 -7.66
N PHE A 75 -1.98 3.36 -8.62
CA PHE A 75 -1.71 1.94 -8.45
C PHE A 75 -1.27 1.30 -9.77
N ASN A 76 -0.58 0.16 -9.74
CA ASN A 76 -0.29 -0.59 -10.96
C ASN A 76 -1.38 -1.57 -11.37
N ARG A 77 -1.36 -1.97 -12.65
CA ARG A 77 -1.99 -3.19 -13.16
C ARG A 77 -0.98 -4.33 -13.11
N LYS A 78 -1.46 -5.57 -12.91
CA LYS A 78 -0.60 -6.76 -13.02
C LYS A 78 -0.28 -7.12 -14.48
N GLU A 79 -1.12 -6.69 -15.42
CA GLU A 79 -0.93 -6.89 -16.85
C GLU A 79 -1.09 -5.56 -17.58
N ALA A 80 -0.16 -5.25 -18.49
CA ALA A 80 -0.30 -4.12 -19.39
C ALA A 80 -1.50 -4.35 -20.33
N LYS A 81 -2.21 -3.27 -20.69
CA LYS A 81 -3.20 -3.36 -21.77
C LYS A 81 -2.53 -2.96 -23.08
N ASP A 82 -2.73 -3.78 -24.11
CA ASP A 82 -2.11 -3.59 -25.42
C ASP A 82 -2.69 -2.42 -26.25
N HIS A 83 -3.82 -1.82 -25.87
CA HIS A 83 -4.44 -0.69 -26.59
C HIS A 83 -5.07 0.35 -25.62
N GLY A 84 -4.76 1.65 -25.81
CA GLY A 84 -5.28 2.80 -25.03
C GLY A 84 -4.18 3.79 -24.58
N GLU A 85 -4.44 4.63 -23.56
CA GLU A 85 -3.41 5.34 -22.76
C GLU A 85 -2.55 4.29 -22.03
N GLY A 86 -1.73 3.58 -22.81
CA GLY A 86 -1.07 2.34 -22.45
C GLY A 86 0.00 2.59 -21.40
N GLY A 87 -0.27 2.12 -20.19
CA GLY A 87 0.64 2.21 -19.07
C GLY A 87 0.28 1.16 -18.04
N ILE A 88 1.27 0.80 -17.22
CA ILE A 88 1.05 -0.09 -16.08
C ILE A 88 0.43 0.65 -14.89
N VAL A 89 0.32 1.98 -14.92
CA VAL A 89 -0.19 2.81 -13.81
C VAL A 89 -1.62 3.26 -14.09
N VAL A 90 -2.44 3.32 -13.04
CA VAL A 90 -3.80 3.88 -13.03
C VAL A 90 -3.89 4.90 -11.90
N GLY A 91 -4.59 6.00 -12.15
CA GLY A 91 -4.66 7.15 -11.24
C GLY A 91 -3.77 8.28 -11.76
N HIS A 92 -3.15 9.01 -10.86
CA HIS A 92 -2.21 10.07 -11.23
C HIS A 92 -0.90 9.50 -11.80
N ALA A 93 -0.21 10.27 -12.65
CA ALA A 93 1.15 9.94 -13.08
C ALA A 93 2.09 9.87 -11.88
N LEU A 94 3.05 8.94 -11.89
CA LEU A 94 4.05 8.86 -10.81
C LEU A 94 5.08 9.97 -11.00
N GLU A 95 4.96 11.02 -10.20
CA GLU A 95 5.84 12.19 -10.21
C GLU A 95 6.19 12.58 -8.78
N GLY A 96 7.44 13.01 -8.55
CA GLY A 96 7.91 13.40 -7.22
C GLY A 96 8.16 12.22 -6.28
N ARG A 97 7.80 12.39 -5.01
CA ARG A 97 8.06 11.46 -3.90
C ARG A 97 6.86 10.57 -3.65
N ILE A 98 7.05 9.27 -3.79
CA ILE A 98 5.95 8.29 -3.80
C ILE A 98 5.95 7.51 -2.48
N LEU A 99 4.88 7.63 -1.71
CA LEU A 99 4.66 6.83 -0.51
C LEU A 99 3.90 5.56 -0.86
N ILE A 100 4.53 4.39 -0.65
CA ILE A 100 3.93 3.10 -0.94
C ILE A 100 3.07 2.67 0.25
N ILE A 101 1.83 2.25 0.01
CA ILE A 101 0.92 1.74 1.05
C ILE A 101 0.57 0.26 0.80
N ASP A 102 0.78 -0.59 1.81
CA ASP A 102 0.49 -2.03 1.73
C ASP A 102 -0.03 -2.59 3.07
N ASP A 103 -0.68 -3.75 3.06
CA ASP A 103 -1.31 -4.32 4.26
C ASP A 103 -0.29 -4.97 5.22
N VAL A 104 0.65 -5.76 4.67
CA VAL A 104 1.71 -6.45 5.41
C VAL A 104 2.98 -6.56 4.58
N ILE A 105 4.14 -6.37 5.19
CA ILE A 105 5.39 -6.83 4.59
C ILE A 105 5.47 -8.34 4.83
N SER A 106 5.42 -9.10 3.73
CA SER A 106 5.71 -10.55 3.74
C SER A 106 7.16 -10.76 3.30
N ALA A 107 7.39 -11.31 2.11
CA ALA A 107 8.73 -11.46 1.53
C ALA A 107 9.30 -10.16 0.93
N GLY A 108 8.62 -9.03 1.09
CA GLY A 108 9.00 -7.74 0.50
C GLY A 108 8.83 -7.64 -1.03
N THR A 109 8.34 -8.68 -1.70
CA THR A 109 8.24 -8.73 -3.17
C THR A 109 7.37 -7.61 -3.74
N SER A 110 6.18 -7.36 -3.20
CA SER A 110 5.28 -6.29 -3.69
C SER A 110 5.92 -4.91 -3.57
N VAL A 111 6.59 -4.65 -2.44
CA VAL A 111 7.32 -3.40 -2.19
C VAL A 111 8.47 -3.25 -3.18
N ARG A 112 9.25 -4.32 -3.44
CA ARG A 112 10.37 -4.28 -4.39
C ARG A 112 9.89 -4.01 -5.82
N GLU A 113 8.86 -4.73 -6.28
CA GLU A 113 8.21 -4.49 -7.58
C GLU A 113 7.74 -3.02 -7.69
N SER A 114 7.18 -2.48 -6.61
CA SER A 114 6.70 -1.09 -6.58
C SER A 114 7.83 -0.08 -6.68
N VAL A 115 8.93 -0.31 -5.94
CA VAL A 115 10.14 0.52 -6.00
C VAL A 115 10.74 0.52 -7.41
N GLU A 116 10.76 -0.63 -8.08
CA GLU A 116 11.21 -0.76 -9.48
C GLU A 116 10.32 0.06 -10.42
N ILE A 117 9.00 -0.14 -10.37
CA ILE A 117 8.03 0.61 -11.19
C ILE A 117 8.17 2.13 -10.98
N ILE A 118 8.28 2.58 -9.73
CA ILE A 118 8.42 4.00 -9.39
C ILE A 118 9.70 4.58 -10.00
N ARG A 119 10.82 3.86 -9.88
CA ARG A 119 12.13 4.30 -10.42
C ARG A 119 12.16 4.28 -11.95
N ASP A 120 11.59 3.26 -12.57
CA ASP A 120 11.52 3.12 -14.03
C ASP A 120 10.71 4.25 -14.67
N LEU A 121 9.75 4.81 -13.93
CA LEU A 121 8.94 5.96 -14.33
C LEU A 121 9.53 7.31 -13.91
N GLY A 122 10.75 7.33 -13.35
CA GLY A 122 11.48 8.56 -13.01
C GLY A 122 11.06 9.24 -11.70
N ALA A 123 10.19 8.60 -10.90
CA ALA A 123 9.79 9.09 -9.60
C ALA A 123 10.68 8.53 -8.47
N THR A 124 10.56 9.10 -7.27
CA THR A 124 11.40 8.75 -6.11
C THR A 124 10.58 8.04 -5.04
N PRO A 125 10.91 6.81 -4.63
CA PRO A 125 10.25 6.18 -3.48
C PRO A 125 10.57 6.96 -2.19
N ALA A 126 9.54 7.44 -1.48
CA ALA A 126 9.66 8.19 -0.24
C ALA A 126 9.76 7.27 1.00
N GLY A 127 9.06 6.13 0.94
CA GLY A 127 8.95 5.20 2.05
C GLY A 127 7.82 4.20 1.83
N VAL A 128 7.56 3.39 2.86
CA VAL A 128 6.49 2.41 2.88
C VAL A 128 5.71 2.58 4.18
N VAL A 129 4.39 2.70 4.08
CA VAL A 129 3.48 2.68 5.22
C VAL A 129 2.68 1.38 5.23
N ILE A 130 2.74 0.66 6.36
CA ILE A 130 2.11 -0.65 6.54
C ILE A 130 1.35 -0.71 7.86
N ALA A 131 0.21 -1.40 7.88
CA ALA A 131 -0.60 -1.52 9.09
C ALA A 131 -0.09 -2.58 10.08
N LEU A 132 0.67 -3.58 9.63
CA LEU A 132 1.20 -4.61 10.52
C LEU A 132 2.62 -4.99 10.11
N ASP A 133 3.59 -4.56 10.92
CA ASP A 133 4.97 -5.01 10.82
C ASP A 133 5.08 -6.43 11.39
N ARG A 134 5.09 -7.43 10.49
CA ARG A 134 5.55 -8.77 10.85
C ARG A 134 7.06 -8.62 10.97
N GLN A 135 7.60 -8.57 12.19
CA GLN A 135 9.04 -8.51 12.47
C GLN A 135 9.83 -9.73 11.94
N GLU A 136 9.73 -10.02 10.65
CA GLU A 136 10.58 -10.94 9.93
C GLU A 136 11.81 -10.13 9.52
N ARG A 137 12.99 -10.56 9.99
CA ARG A 137 14.27 -9.93 9.64
C ARG A 137 14.47 -9.99 8.13
N GLY A 138 14.04 -8.94 7.42
CA GLY A 138 14.39 -8.73 6.03
C GLY A 138 15.90 -8.50 5.93
N GLN A 139 16.58 -9.30 5.10
CA GLN A 139 17.89 -8.93 4.60
C GLN A 139 17.63 -7.90 3.49
N TRP A 140 17.81 -6.63 3.83
CA TRP A 140 17.68 -5.48 2.93
C TRP A 140 19.05 -5.07 2.42
#